data_AF-A0A956MWR1-F1
#
_entry.id   AF-A0A956MWR1-F1
#
_cell.length_a   1.000
_cell.length_b   1.000
_cell.length_c   1.000
_cell.angle_alpha   90.00
_cell.angle_beta   90.00
_cell.angle_gamma   90.00
#
_symmetry.space_group_name_H-M   'P 1'
#
loop_
_entity.id
_entity.type
_entity.pdbx_description
1 polymer ?
#
loop_
_entity_poly.entity_id
_entity_poly.type
_entity_poly.pdbx_seq_one_letter_code
_entity_poly.pdbx_strand_id
1 'polypeptide(L)'
;MRILMTGGTGFIGKPLTAKLVSLGHRVTVITRRAPGTRETSSEGVDYFAADLYKEPVLPAELIDETDAVINLAGESLAGKRWTNKQKSRIVESRTRTTKALVEAMANAQKKPDVFLSSSAIGYYG
;
A
#
# COMPACT_ATOMS: atom_id res chain seq x y z
N MET A 1 9.84 -14.03 -2.61
CA MET A 1 8.45 -13.64 -2.97
C MET A 1 8.45 -12.25 -3.54
N ARG A 2 7.48 -11.94 -4.39
CA ARG A 2 7.15 -10.60 -4.88
C ARG A 2 6.01 -10.03 -4.06
N ILE A 3 6.22 -8.88 -3.45
CA ILE A 3 5.31 -8.28 -2.46
C ILE A 3 4.89 -6.91 -2.95
N LEU A 4 3.60 -6.70 -3.13
CA LEU A 4 3.04 -5.38 -3.43
C LEU A 4 2.63 -4.69 -2.14
N MET A 5 3.10 -3.47 -1.91
CA MET A 5 2.84 -2.75 -0.66
C MET A 5 2.38 -1.31 -0.87
N THR A 6 1.24 -0.95 -0.28
CA THR A 6 0.86 0.47 -0.12
C THR A 6 1.44 1.01 1.19
N GLY A 7 1.73 2.32 1.25
CA GLY A 7 2.27 2.94 2.46
C GLY A 7 3.73 2.54 2.77
N GLY A 8 4.44 1.92 1.82
CA GLY A 8 5.84 1.48 1.96
C GLY A 8 6.84 2.62 2.23
N THR A 9 6.48 3.86 1.93
CA THR A 9 7.30 5.06 2.24
C THR A 9 6.98 5.69 3.60
N GLY A 10 6.03 5.12 4.35
CA GLY A 10 5.59 5.62 5.66
C GLY A 10 6.41 5.12 6.85
N PHE A 11 5.97 5.47 8.06
CA PHE A 11 6.64 5.15 9.32
C PHE A 11 6.87 3.63 9.53
N ILE A 12 5.85 2.82 9.27
CA ILE A 12 5.94 1.34 9.37
C ILE A 12 6.48 0.74 8.07
N GLY A 13 6.05 1.28 6.92
CA GLY A 13 6.38 0.73 5.61
C GLY A 13 7.87 0.75 5.29
N LYS A 14 8.59 1.82 5.65
CA LYS A 14 10.04 1.93 5.37
C LYS A 14 10.87 0.83 6.04
N PRO A 15 10.83 0.64 7.37
CA PRO A 15 11.58 -0.44 8.02
C PRO A 15 11.08 -1.83 7.60
N LEU A 16 9.78 -2.00 7.30
CA LEU A 16 9.26 -3.27 6.79
C LEU A 16 9.82 -3.59 5.39
N THR A 17 9.85 -2.61 4.49
CA THR A 17 10.46 -2.75 3.16
C THR A 17 11.91 -3.20 3.28
N ALA A 18 12.71 -2.50 4.09
CA ALA A 18 14.11 -2.84 4.31
C ALA A 18 14.28 -4.26 4.87
N LYS A 19 13.43 -4.66 5.82
CA LYS A 19 13.46 -6.02 6.39
C LYS A 19 13.10 -7.09 5.36
N LEU A 20 12.06 -6.89 4.56
CA LEU A 20 11.63 -7.84 3.52
C LEU A 20 12.72 -8.01 2.45
N VAL A 21 13.34 -6.92 2.02
CA VAL A 21 14.47 -6.95 1.09
C VAL A 21 15.65 -7.71 1.68
N SER A 22 16.00 -7.48 2.95
CA SER A 22 17.09 -8.20 3.63
C SER A 22 16.85 -9.71 3.76
N LEU A 23 15.59 -10.15 3.66
CA LEU A 23 15.19 -11.56 3.65
C LEU A 23 15.13 -12.15 2.22
N GLY A 24 15.52 -11.38 1.18
CA GLY A 24 15.54 -11.82 -0.21
C GLY A 24 14.20 -11.68 -0.95
N HIS A 25 13.24 -10.93 -0.40
CA HIS A 25 12.00 -10.62 -1.12
C HIS A 25 12.18 -9.42 -2.05
N ARG A 26 11.37 -9.36 -3.11
CA ARG A 26 11.20 -8.15 -3.94
C ARG A 26 9.95 -7.42 -3.53
N VAL A 27 10.04 -6.10 -3.35
CA VAL A 27 8.95 -5.25 -2.87
C VAL A 27 8.61 -4.19 -3.89
N THR A 28 7.38 -4.18 -4.40
CA THR A 28 6.84 -3.08 -5.21
C THR A 28 6.02 -2.16 -4.33
N VAL A 29 6.48 -0.92 -4.12
CA VAL A 29 5.81 0.06 -3.28
C VAL A 29 4.90 0.96 -4.12
N ILE A 30 3.61 0.96 -3.81
CA ILE A 30 2.63 1.90 -4.38
C ILE A 30 2.75 3.23 -3.64
N THR A 31 3.03 4.30 -4.38
CA THR A 31 3.23 5.64 -3.83
C THR A 31 2.63 6.74 -4.72
N ARG A 32 2.11 7.81 -4.09
CA ARG A 32 1.51 8.97 -4.79
C ARG A 32 2.54 9.82 -5.53
N ARG A 33 3.80 9.75 -5.10
CA ARG A 33 4.95 10.34 -5.78
C ARG A 33 5.97 9.23 -5.91
N ALA A 34 6.28 8.83 -7.14
CA ALA A 34 7.53 8.10 -7.37
C ALA A 34 8.65 9.02 -6.86
N PRO A 35 9.53 8.55 -5.96
CA PRO A 35 10.66 9.36 -5.52
C PRO A 35 11.44 9.79 -6.77
N GLY A 36 11.56 11.10 -6.98
CA GLY A 36 12.28 11.64 -8.13
C GLY A 36 13.74 11.20 -8.07
N THR A 37 14.19 10.45 -9.07
CA THR A 37 15.57 10.24 -9.56
C THR A 37 16.72 10.00 -8.55
N ARG A 38 16.45 9.85 -7.25
CA ARG A 38 17.45 9.53 -6.22
C ARG A 38 17.17 8.26 -5.42
N GLU A 39 16.06 7.58 -5.71
CA GLU A 39 15.88 6.18 -5.36
C GLU A 39 15.54 5.43 -6.66
N THR A 40 16.52 5.41 -7.57
CA THR A 40 16.62 4.36 -8.60
C THR A 40 16.39 3.03 -7.92
N SER A 41 15.53 2.15 -8.46
CA SER A 41 15.27 0.80 -7.96
C SER A 41 16.46 0.27 -7.18
N SER A 42 16.38 0.34 -5.86
CA SER A 42 17.42 -0.23 -5.00
C SER A 42 17.27 -1.74 -5.12
N GLU A 43 18.35 -2.49 -4.99
CA GLU A 43 18.31 -3.95 -5.12
C GLU A 43 17.16 -4.55 -4.28
N GLY A 44 16.12 -5.06 -4.95
CA GLY A 44 14.94 -5.64 -4.32
C GLY A 44 13.73 -4.71 -4.07
N VAL A 45 13.76 -3.41 -4.44
CA VAL A 45 12.62 -2.49 -4.31
C VAL A 45 12.30 -1.78 -5.61
N ASP A 46 11.05 -1.85 -6.03
CA ASP A 46 10.48 -1.10 -7.15
C ASP A 46 9.37 -0.16 -6.67
N TYR A 47 9.08 0.88 -7.44
CA TYR A 47 8.06 1.88 -7.10
C TYR A 47 7.01 1.98 -8.20
N PHE A 48 5.74 1.91 -7.83
CA PHE A 48 4.60 2.12 -8.72
C PHE A 48 3.87 3.41 -8.35
N ALA A 49 3.83 4.36 -9.28
CA ALA A 49 3.19 5.65 -9.06
C ALA A 49 1.67 5.53 -9.20
N ALA A 50 0.93 5.61 -8.09
CA ALA A 50 -0.52 5.66 -8.09
C ALA A 50 -1.07 6.37 -6.84
N ASP A 51 -2.15 7.15 -7.02
CA ASP A 51 -2.90 7.75 -5.92
C ASP A 51 -4.24 7.04 -5.74
N LEU A 52 -4.20 5.88 -5.08
CA LEU A 52 -5.38 5.04 -4.83
C LEU A 52 -6.46 5.71 -3.96
N TYR A 53 -6.16 6.85 -3.33
CA TYR A 53 -7.18 7.64 -2.65
C TYR A 53 -7.99 8.47 -3.65
N LYS A 54 -7.35 9.08 -4.65
CA LYS A 54 -8.04 9.88 -5.66
C LYS A 54 -8.63 9.03 -6.78
N GLU A 55 -7.81 8.12 -7.29
CA GLU A 55 -8.07 7.22 -8.42
C GLU A 55 -7.90 5.77 -7.93
N PRO A 56 -8.95 5.15 -7.39
CA PRO A 56 -8.88 3.83 -6.76
C PRO A 56 -8.87 2.71 -7.81
N VAL A 57 -7.90 2.77 -8.73
CA VAL A 57 -7.72 1.81 -9.82
C VAL A 57 -6.28 1.34 -9.80
N LEU A 58 -6.09 0.04 -9.94
CA LEU A 58 -4.78 -0.57 -10.07
C LEU A 58 -4.84 -1.60 -11.21
N PRO A 59 -3.84 -1.66 -12.11
CA PRO A 59 -3.79 -2.67 -13.16
C PRO A 59 -3.78 -4.09 -12.56
N ALA A 60 -4.55 -5.01 -13.14
CA ALA A 60 -4.61 -6.40 -12.67
C ALA A 60 -3.26 -7.12 -12.91
N GLU A 61 -2.54 -6.71 -13.94
CA GLU A 61 -1.22 -7.22 -14.32
C GLU A 61 -0.17 -6.99 -13.22
N LEU A 62 -0.34 -5.93 -12.42
CA LEU A 62 0.51 -5.67 -11.27
C LEU A 62 0.29 -6.72 -10.15
N ILE A 63 -0.90 -7.30 -10.09
CA ILE A 63 -1.24 -8.36 -9.14
C ILE A 63 -0.81 -9.74 -9.66
N ASP A 64 -0.87 -9.98 -10.98
CA ASP A 64 -0.48 -11.27 -11.58
C ASP A 64 0.96 -11.68 -11.24
N GLU A 65 1.82 -10.68 -11.03
CA GLU A 65 3.21 -10.86 -10.63
C GLU A 65 3.45 -10.81 -9.11
N THR A 66 2.41 -10.81 -8.29
CA THR A 66 2.50 -10.61 -6.84
C THR A 66 2.11 -11.88 -6.08
N ASP A 67 2.95 -12.30 -5.13
CA ASP A 67 2.67 -13.43 -4.23
C ASP A 67 1.94 -12.98 -2.96
N ALA A 68 2.15 -11.74 -2.52
CA ALA A 68 1.54 -11.17 -1.32
C ALA A 68 1.24 -9.67 -1.45
N VAL A 69 0.09 -9.23 -0.93
CA VAL A 69 -0.29 -7.81 -0.88
C VAL A 69 -0.32 -7.31 0.56
N ILE A 70 0.35 -6.19 0.84
CA ILE A 70 0.36 -5.52 2.15
C ILE A 70 -0.20 -4.10 2.03
N ASN A 71 -1.27 -3.80 2.77
CA ASN A 71 -1.91 -2.49 2.77
C ASN A 71 -1.63 -1.71 4.06
N LEU A 72 -0.65 -0.80 4.01
CA LEU A 72 -0.31 0.11 5.12
C LEU A 72 -0.75 1.56 4.84
N ALA A 73 -1.42 1.83 3.72
CA ALA A 73 -1.87 3.17 3.39
C ALA A 73 -3.05 3.62 4.26
N GLY A 74 -3.01 4.88 4.67
CA GLY A 74 -4.10 5.54 5.37
C GLY A 74 -3.72 6.97 5.75
N GLU A 75 -4.72 7.83 5.85
CA GLU A 75 -4.54 9.18 6.41
C GLU A 75 -4.14 9.07 7.88
N SER A 76 -3.19 9.92 8.30
CA SER A 76 -2.73 10.02 9.68
C SER A 76 -3.88 10.40 10.62
N LEU A 77 -3.96 9.71 11.76
CA LEU A 77 -4.86 10.05 12.87
C LEU A 77 -4.30 11.20 13.72
N ALA A 78 -2.99 11.42 13.69
CA ALA A 78 -2.28 12.44 14.44
C ALA A 78 -2.08 13.73 13.64
N GLY A 79 -1.91 14.86 14.35
CA GLY A 79 -1.47 16.13 13.79
C GLY A 79 -2.57 17.00 13.17
N LYS A 80 -3.85 16.61 13.27
CA LYS A 80 -5.00 17.39 12.76
C LYS A 80 -6.18 17.34 13.71
N ARG A 81 -6.94 18.44 13.80
CA ARG A 81 -8.21 18.50 14.54
C ARG A 81 -9.25 17.59 13.85
N TRP A 82 -10.01 16.86 14.67
CA TRP A 82 -11.05 15.92 14.22
C TRP A 82 -12.33 16.64 13.77
N THR A 83 -12.23 17.34 12.65
CA THR A 83 -13.37 17.92 11.93
C THR A 83 -14.10 16.83 11.14
N ASN A 84 -15.36 17.09 10.74
CA ASN A 84 -16.11 16.15 9.87
C ASN A 84 -15.33 15.83 8.59
N LYS A 85 -14.70 16.84 7.97
CA LYS A 85 -13.83 16.67 6.80
C LYS A 85 -12.64 15.74 7.07
N GLN A 86 -12.00 15.87 8.23
CA GLN A 86 -10.87 15.01 8.59
C GLN A 86 -11.33 13.58 8.88
N LYS A 87 -12.47 13.40 9.56
CA LYS A 87 -13.07 12.07 9.80
C LYS A 87 -13.39 11.36 8.48
N SER A 88 -14.04 12.06 7.54
CA SER A 88 -14.31 11.52 6.19
C SER A 88 -13.01 11.10 5.49
N ARG A 89 -11.98 11.94 5.50
CA ARG A 89 -10.67 11.58 4.93
C ARG A 89 -10.03 10.36 5.56
N ILE A 90 -10.11 10.22 6.88
CA ILE A 90 -9.58 9.05 7.62
C ILE A 90 -10.25 7.77 7.12
N VAL A 91 -11.58 7.78 7.00
CA VAL A 91 -12.35 6.62 6.52
C VAL A 91 -12.07 6.35 5.04
N GLU A 92 -12.26 7.35 4.18
CA GLU A 92 -12.15 7.18 2.73
C GLU A 92 -10.73 6.79 2.30
N SER A 93 -9.68 7.32 2.94
CA SER A 93 -8.29 6.93 2.64
C SER A 93 -8.03 5.44 2.86
N ARG A 94 -8.79 4.79 3.73
CA ARG A 94 -8.67 3.35 4.01
C ARG A 94 -9.61 2.54 3.11
N THR A 95 -10.86 2.95 3.00
CA THR A 95 -11.86 2.20 2.23
C THR A 95 -11.60 2.26 0.72
N ARG A 96 -11.24 3.43 0.17
CA ARG A 96 -10.96 3.56 -1.27
C ARG A 96 -9.71 2.79 -1.68
N THR A 97 -8.64 2.89 -0.91
CA THR A 97 -7.39 2.16 -1.20
C THR A 97 -7.57 0.65 -1.06
N THR A 98 -8.27 0.19 -0.01
CA THR A 98 -8.57 -1.24 0.16
C THR A 98 -9.43 -1.76 -0.99
N LYS A 99 -10.45 -1.00 -1.40
CA LYS A 99 -11.32 -1.36 -2.52
C LYS A 99 -10.52 -1.53 -3.83
N ALA A 100 -9.65 -0.58 -4.15
CA ALA A 100 -8.80 -0.66 -5.35
C ALA A 100 -7.94 -1.93 -5.38
N LEU A 101 -7.32 -2.29 -4.26
CA LEU A 101 -6.51 -3.50 -4.15
C LEU A 101 -7.35 -4.77 -4.31
N VAL A 102 -8.51 -4.84 -3.65
CA VAL A 102 -9.40 -6.01 -3.71
C VAL A 102 -9.99 -6.18 -5.10
N GLU A 103 -10.39 -5.10 -5.77
CA GLU A 103 -10.88 -5.14 -7.15
C GLU A 103 -9.78 -5.60 -8.13
N ALA A 104 -8.55 -5.10 -7.98
CA ALA A 104 -7.42 -5.56 -8.79
C ALA A 104 -7.13 -7.05 -8.56
N MET A 105 -7.13 -7.51 -7.30
CA MET A 105 -6.98 -8.94 -6.97
C MET A 105 -8.13 -9.80 -7.48
N ALA A 106 -9.35 -9.27 -7.54
CA ALA A 106 -10.50 -9.99 -8.07
C ALA A 106 -10.38 -10.22 -9.59
N ASN A 107 -9.77 -9.27 -10.30
CA ASN A 107 -9.59 -9.29 -11.76
C ASN A 107 -8.25 -9.92 -12.22
N ALA A 108 -7.35 -10.23 -11.29
CA ALA A 108 -6.07 -10.88 -11.58
C ALA A 108 -6.26 -12.32 -12.06
N GLN A 109 -5.44 -12.73 -13.03
CA GLN A 109 -5.31 -14.12 -13.47
C GLN A 109 -4.66 -14.98 -12.37
N LYS A 110 -3.59 -14.45 -11.75
CA LYS A 110 -2.94 -15.08 -10.59
C LYS A 110 -3.20 -14.23 -9.35
N LYS A 111 -3.95 -14.80 -8.40
CA LYS A 111 -4.24 -14.14 -7.12
C LYS A 111 -3.07 -14.32 -6.14
N PRO A 112 -2.78 -13.32 -5.29
CA PRO A 112 -1.81 -13.47 -4.24
C PRO A 112 -2.31 -14.47 -3.18
N ASP A 113 -1.39 -15.19 -2.55
CA ASP A 113 -1.72 -16.17 -1.51
C ASP A 113 -2.19 -15.50 -0.22
N VAL A 114 -1.80 -14.25 -0.01
CA VAL A 114 -2.10 -13.50 1.22
C VAL A 114 -2.35 -12.03 0.95
N PHE A 115 -3.37 -11.51 1.63
CA PHE A 115 -3.65 -10.09 1.75
C PHE A 115 -3.59 -9.66 3.21
N LEU A 116 -2.61 -8.82 3.55
CA LEU A 116 -2.45 -8.23 4.88
C LEU A 116 -2.91 -6.78 4.84
N SER A 117 -4.00 -6.46 5.54
CA SER A 117 -4.49 -5.07 5.66
C SER A 117 -4.30 -4.56 7.08
N SER A 118 -3.61 -3.42 7.21
CA SER A 118 -3.41 -2.79 8.51
C SER A 118 -4.74 -2.36 9.14
N SER A 119 -4.81 -2.54 10.46
CA SER A 119 -5.91 -2.10 11.31
C SER A 119 -5.33 -1.45 12.56
N ALA A 120 -6.18 -1.15 13.55
CA ALA A 120 -5.77 -0.64 14.84
C ALA A 120 -6.63 -1.26 15.95
N ILE A 121 -6.06 -1.35 17.16
CA ILE A 121 -6.75 -1.87 18.34
C ILE A 121 -8.05 -1.13 18.65
N GLY A 122 -8.15 0.15 18.29
CA GLY A 122 -9.35 0.96 18.52
C GLY A 122 -10.60 0.50 17.76
N TYR A 123 -10.49 -0.50 16.87
CA TYR A 123 -11.66 -1.20 16.36
C TYR A 123 -12.41 -1.98 17.46
N TYR A 124 -11.68 -2.47 18.46
CA TYR A 124 -12.22 -3.31 19.54
C TYR A 124 -12.60 -2.55 20.81
N GLY A 125 -12.30 -1.25 20.90
CA GLY A 125 -12.47 -0.43 22.11
C GLY A 125 -11.14 -0.13 22.79
#